data_AF-A0A3S0W468-F1
#
_entry.id   AF-A0A3S0W468-F1
#
_cell.length_a   1.000
_cell.length_b   1.000
_cell.length_c   1.000
_cell.angle_alpha   90.00
_cell.angle_beta   90.00
_cell.angle_gamma   90.00
#
_symmetry.space_group_name_H-M   'P 1'
#
loop_
_entity.id
_entity.type
_entity.pdbx_description
1 polymer ?
#
loop_
_entity_poly.entity_id
_entity_poly.type
_entity_poly.pdbx_seq_one_letter_code
_entity_poly.pdbx_strand_id
1 'polypeptide(L)'
;MRLTFNEFQAIYDHYQYNDTIVIRYSKEKNDQTIDKEIQLSREQNCFYFENVELNESESSTKVTSEKQEITEQSLQKEHAFIATLFTTLKPRSAPKTSVWEDFKNADSKLKWLLRFFLLDTQLIGGAIGHVIAYSANSENKHYKTIPSSVLGKTLGPLIFPAGSKKPSFDREKAPGIIEIDTIQHKQYKALKGYNPIYQSHNGTIRFCEKPVSMTLRNNTIALETIVASNEQVTAENEKNHLTIVYFNGNSGSFQQDYQQVAEDLLHYGKDGIPVTAIQFNYPGILNSEGQVDIAQDLIDSGIAQVQALLAQGVSHSNIVLHGVSLGGSIASHVAAHFHQLPKVDDPKQKQTLGGLYASRTFASTAQVGRDYFNRALGNNIFSRIFSTLCLPFIKLGTWGSNWDLDTGKAFFSLPKDKRNYSVVISPKAHRNDYRKKHQGSWFQQIIDFLLGRENNPVDDAVLGRGLHDSWERSFDKFLVQWGFYGEKAKSNYSAENSYRKMMVVDFKTNEFAPDLDGHAIADYCYKQGEQLFNPTKVNKSIGLVHRAPAVTLFKEGINQRCFPIQEGLEAGEVARRSMFSMSMASSD
;
A
#
# COMPACT_ATOMS: atom_id res chain seq x y z
N MET A 1 -5.56 -10.02 -20.56
CA MET A 1 -6.36 -10.57 -21.68
C MET A 1 -7.83 -10.36 -21.32
N ARG A 2 -8.62 -9.67 -22.15
CA ARG A 2 -10.02 -9.36 -21.83
C ARG A 2 -10.91 -10.58 -22.12
N LEU A 3 -11.85 -10.87 -21.21
CA LEU A 3 -12.83 -11.96 -21.34
C LEU A 3 -13.64 -11.79 -22.62
N THR A 4 -13.72 -12.83 -23.46
CA THR A 4 -14.63 -12.80 -24.62
C THR A 4 -16.08 -13.03 -24.17
N PHE A 5 -17.06 -12.60 -24.97
CA PHE A 5 -18.47 -12.83 -24.64
C PHE A 5 -18.81 -14.33 -24.55
N ASN A 6 -18.20 -15.16 -25.41
CA ASN A 6 -18.35 -16.62 -25.36
C ASN A 6 -17.77 -17.23 -24.09
N GLU A 7 -16.61 -16.74 -23.63
CA GLU A 7 -16.03 -17.18 -22.35
C GLU A 7 -16.90 -16.75 -21.16
N PHE A 8 -17.45 -15.52 -21.20
CA PHE A 8 -18.41 -15.06 -20.21
C PHE A 8 -19.62 -16.00 -20.14
N GLN A 9 -20.24 -16.30 -21.29
CA GLN A 9 -21.37 -17.20 -21.38
C GLN A 9 -21.04 -18.60 -20.86
N ALA A 10 -19.89 -19.16 -21.24
CA ALA A 10 -19.48 -20.48 -20.77
C ALA A 10 -19.30 -20.54 -19.24
N ILE A 11 -18.73 -19.49 -18.64
CA ILE A 11 -18.59 -19.40 -17.18
C ILE A 11 -19.97 -19.20 -16.53
N TYR A 12 -20.81 -18.34 -17.10
CA TYR A 12 -22.17 -18.13 -16.63
C TYR A 12 -22.96 -19.44 -16.61
N ASP A 13 -22.98 -20.16 -17.73
CA ASP A 13 -23.69 -21.42 -17.87
C ASP A 13 -23.20 -22.49 -16.90
N HIS A 14 -21.90 -22.48 -16.56
CA HIS A 14 -21.33 -23.43 -15.61
C HIS A 14 -21.75 -23.16 -14.16
N TYR A 15 -22.03 -21.92 -13.80
CA TYR A 15 -22.19 -21.51 -12.40
C TYR A 15 -23.56 -20.94 -12.02
N GLN A 16 -24.41 -20.63 -12.99
CA GLN A 16 -25.76 -20.13 -12.75
C GLN A 16 -26.63 -21.09 -11.93
N TYR A 17 -27.59 -20.53 -11.22
CA TYR A 17 -28.68 -21.26 -10.58
C TYR A 17 -30.00 -20.57 -10.93
N ASN A 18 -30.96 -21.32 -11.49
CA ASN A 18 -32.23 -20.77 -12.02
C ASN A 18 -32.01 -19.57 -12.94
N ASP A 19 -31.15 -19.74 -13.95
CA ASP A 19 -30.77 -18.70 -14.93
C ASP A 19 -30.24 -17.40 -14.32
N THR A 20 -29.71 -17.47 -13.10
CA THR A 20 -29.26 -16.31 -12.32
C THR A 20 -27.90 -16.57 -11.67
N ILE A 21 -27.06 -15.53 -11.61
CA ILE A 21 -25.89 -15.44 -10.74
C ILE A 21 -26.06 -14.21 -9.85
N VAL A 22 -25.84 -14.38 -8.55
CA VAL A 22 -25.90 -13.29 -7.56
C VAL A 22 -24.49 -13.00 -7.08
N ILE A 23 -24.01 -11.78 -7.28
CA ILE A 23 -22.75 -11.31 -6.70
C ILE A 23 -23.09 -10.54 -5.42
N ARG A 24 -22.77 -11.14 -4.27
CA ARG A 24 -23.04 -10.55 -2.97
C ARG A 24 -21.79 -9.88 -2.42
N TYR A 25 -21.97 -8.68 -1.89
CA TYR A 25 -20.94 -7.96 -1.16
C TYR A 25 -21.50 -7.20 0.02
N SER A 26 -20.76 -7.22 1.11
CA SER A 26 -21.12 -6.50 2.32
C SER A 26 -20.49 -5.11 2.33
N LYS A 27 -21.31 -4.10 2.59
CA LYS A 27 -20.89 -2.71 2.78
C LYS A 27 -21.26 -2.25 4.17
N GLU A 28 -20.28 -1.76 4.92
CA GLU A 28 -20.56 -1.08 6.17
C GLU A 28 -21.11 0.34 5.92
N LYS A 29 -22.22 0.67 6.56
CA LYS A 29 -22.80 2.02 6.63
C LYS A 29 -23.31 2.25 8.04
N ASN A 30 -22.82 3.29 8.72
CA ASN A 30 -23.25 3.65 10.07
C ASN A 30 -23.17 2.49 11.10
N ASP A 31 -22.05 1.76 11.12
CA ASP A 31 -21.83 0.57 11.97
C ASP A 31 -22.80 -0.61 11.73
N GLN A 32 -23.58 -0.57 10.64
CA GLN A 32 -24.37 -1.70 10.14
C GLN A 32 -23.74 -2.27 8.89
N THR A 33 -23.72 -3.60 8.80
CA THR A 33 -23.38 -4.32 7.56
C THR A 33 -24.64 -4.37 6.69
N ILE A 34 -24.59 -3.74 5.52
CA ILE A 34 -25.64 -3.82 4.51
C ILE A 34 -25.13 -4.75 3.40
N ASP A 35 -25.86 -5.82 3.15
CA ASP A 35 -25.59 -6.70 2.02
C ASP A 35 -26.21 -6.13 0.76
N LYS A 36 -25.37 -5.97 -0.26
CA LYS A 36 -25.78 -5.55 -1.60
C LYS A 36 -25.57 -6.71 -2.54
N GLU A 37 -26.51 -6.86 -3.44
CA GLU A 37 -26.50 -7.89 -4.45
C GLU A 37 -26.49 -7.27 -5.83
N ILE A 38 -25.69 -7.86 -6.70
CA ILE A 38 -25.76 -7.65 -8.13
C ILE A 38 -26.35 -8.93 -8.70
N GLN A 39 -27.50 -8.80 -9.36
CA GLN A 39 -28.15 -9.91 -10.02
C GLN A 39 -27.77 -9.90 -11.50
N LEU A 40 -27.23 -11.03 -11.96
CA LEU A 40 -27.01 -11.31 -13.37
C LEU A 40 -28.05 -12.34 -13.77
N SER A 41 -28.91 -12.02 -14.72
CA SER A 41 -29.99 -12.91 -15.18
C SER A 41 -29.93 -13.13 -16.69
N ARG A 42 -30.51 -14.24 -17.15
CA ARG A 42 -30.65 -14.55 -18.58
C ARG A 42 -32.12 -14.64 -18.96
N GLU A 43 -32.55 -13.81 -19.91
CA GLU A 43 -33.92 -13.83 -20.45
C GLU A 43 -33.86 -13.79 -21.97
N GLN A 44 -34.58 -14.70 -22.65
CA GLN A 44 -34.66 -14.74 -24.11
C GLN A 44 -33.29 -14.75 -24.83
N ASN A 45 -32.28 -15.40 -24.22
CA ASN A 45 -30.87 -15.43 -24.66
C ASN A 45 -30.10 -14.10 -24.55
N CYS A 46 -30.70 -13.07 -23.96
CA CYS A 46 -30.01 -11.85 -23.54
C CYS A 46 -29.60 -11.96 -22.07
N PHE A 47 -28.47 -11.33 -21.72
CA PHE A 47 -27.98 -11.27 -20.35
C PHE A 47 -28.26 -9.89 -19.78
N TYR A 48 -28.64 -9.83 -18.51
CA TYR A 48 -29.00 -8.60 -17.84
C TYR A 48 -28.29 -8.45 -16.51
N PHE A 49 -28.08 -7.22 -16.09
CA PHE A 49 -27.49 -6.81 -14.82
C PHE A 49 -28.44 -5.86 -14.09
N GLU A 50 -28.68 -6.14 -12.80
CA GLU A 50 -29.50 -5.33 -11.90
C GLU A 50 -28.82 -5.17 -10.53
N ASN A 51 -28.90 -3.98 -9.93
CA ASN A 51 -28.45 -3.73 -8.56
C ASN A 51 -29.61 -3.85 -7.58
N VAL A 52 -29.50 -4.79 -6.64
CA VAL A 52 -30.48 -5.06 -5.60
C VAL A 52 -29.87 -4.73 -4.24
N GLU A 53 -30.57 -3.92 -3.44
CA GLU A 53 -30.19 -3.65 -2.06
C GLU A 53 -31.12 -4.44 -1.14
N LEU A 54 -30.53 -5.32 -0.34
CA LEU A 54 -31.24 -6.10 0.66
C LEU A 54 -31.04 -5.43 2.02
N ASN A 55 -32.14 -5.01 2.63
CA ASN A 55 -32.10 -4.55 4.01
C ASN A 55 -32.51 -5.69 4.94
N GLU A 56 -31.52 -6.40 5.50
CA GLU A 56 -31.77 -7.50 6.44
C GLU A 56 -32.65 -7.08 7.62
N SER A 57 -32.50 -5.83 8.09
CA SER A 57 -33.24 -5.34 9.26
C SER A 57 -34.73 -5.11 9.00
N GLU A 58 -35.10 -4.83 7.75
CA GLU A 58 -36.49 -4.54 7.34
C GLU A 58 -37.11 -5.70 6.57
N SER A 59 -36.36 -6.79 6.30
CA SER A 59 -36.77 -7.87 5.39
C SER A 59 -37.29 -7.32 4.05
N SER A 60 -36.75 -6.19 3.60
CA SER A 60 -37.21 -5.47 2.42
C SER A 60 -36.16 -5.55 1.31
N THR A 61 -36.63 -5.93 0.12
CA THR A 61 -35.83 -5.92 -1.11
C THR A 61 -36.12 -4.65 -1.85
N LYS A 62 -35.10 -3.82 -2.08
CA LYS A 62 -35.22 -2.62 -2.92
C LYS A 62 -34.37 -2.79 -4.16
N VAL A 63 -35.02 -2.83 -5.32
CA VAL A 63 -34.33 -2.71 -6.62
C VAL A 63 -33.87 -1.26 -6.76
N THR A 64 -32.57 -1.07 -7.00
CA THR A 64 -31.94 0.25 -6.97
C THR A 64 -31.50 0.76 -8.33
N SER A 65 -31.51 -0.08 -9.37
CA SER A 65 -31.20 0.32 -10.74
C SER A 65 -32.17 -0.32 -11.72
N GLU A 66 -32.39 0.37 -12.85
CA GLU A 66 -33.01 -0.25 -14.02
C GLU A 66 -32.15 -1.41 -14.54
N LYS A 67 -32.81 -2.35 -15.19
CA LYS A 67 -32.21 -3.50 -15.83
C LYS A 67 -31.36 -3.09 -17.02
N GLN A 68 -30.10 -3.51 -17.04
CA GLN A 68 -29.15 -3.17 -18.10
C GLN A 68 -28.73 -4.42 -18.87
N GLU A 69 -28.76 -4.36 -20.21
CA GLU A 69 -28.33 -5.48 -21.05
C GLU A 69 -26.79 -5.59 -21.08
N ILE A 70 -26.30 -6.81 -20.87
CA ILE A 70 -24.89 -7.17 -20.99
C ILE A 70 -24.65 -7.64 -22.41
N THR A 71 -23.91 -6.82 -23.15
CA THR A 71 -23.45 -7.10 -24.52
C THR A 71 -21.93 -7.25 -24.51
N GLU A 72 -21.37 -7.75 -25.61
CA GLU A 72 -19.91 -7.81 -25.78
C GLU A 72 -19.26 -6.42 -25.62
N GLN A 73 -19.87 -5.38 -26.20
CA GLN A 73 -19.38 -4.01 -26.07
C GLN A 73 -19.48 -3.51 -24.63
N SER A 74 -20.58 -3.79 -23.92
CA SER A 74 -20.71 -3.31 -22.55
C SER A 74 -19.76 -4.03 -21.59
N LEU A 75 -19.48 -5.33 -21.77
CA LEU A 75 -18.42 -6.05 -21.03
C LEU A 75 -17.02 -5.45 -21.21
N GLN A 76 -16.75 -4.76 -22.32
CA GLN A 76 -15.46 -4.09 -22.56
C GLN A 76 -15.40 -2.66 -22.03
N LYS A 77 -16.53 -2.09 -21.60
CA LYS A 77 -16.67 -0.70 -21.17
C LYS A 77 -17.41 -0.63 -19.82
N GLU A 78 -18.73 -0.44 -19.87
CA GLU A 78 -19.59 -0.16 -18.72
C GLU A 78 -19.61 -1.30 -17.69
N HIS A 79 -19.49 -2.54 -18.16
CA HIS A 79 -19.51 -3.78 -17.39
C HIS A 79 -18.13 -4.45 -17.31
N ALA A 80 -17.04 -3.71 -17.51
CA ALA A 80 -15.67 -4.24 -17.42
C ALA A 80 -15.36 -4.89 -16.05
N PHE A 81 -16.01 -4.44 -14.98
CA PHE A 81 -15.88 -5.07 -13.66
C PHE A 81 -16.46 -6.50 -13.64
N ILE A 82 -17.56 -6.77 -14.37
CA ILE A 82 -18.15 -8.11 -14.51
C ILE A 82 -17.19 -9.01 -15.30
N ALA A 83 -16.67 -8.52 -16.42
CA ALA A 83 -15.70 -9.25 -17.23
C ALA A 83 -14.44 -9.62 -16.42
N THR A 84 -13.93 -8.66 -15.62
CA THR A 84 -12.79 -8.90 -14.72
C THR A 84 -13.14 -9.95 -13.67
N LEU A 85 -14.32 -9.87 -13.05
CA LEU A 85 -14.78 -10.83 -12.05
C LEU A 85 -14.85 -12.24 -12.63
N PHE A 86 -15.51 -12.41 -13.78
CA PHE A 86 -15.65 -13.71 -14.42
C PHE A 86 -14.31 -14.29 -14.87
N THR A 87 -13.37 -13.45 -15.30
CA THR A 87 -12.00 -13.89 -15.61
C THR A 87 -11.31 -14.50 -14.39
N THR A 88 -11.50 -13.92 -13.20
CA THR A 88 -10.91 -14.44 -11.95
C THR A 88 -11.53 -15.76 -11.48
N LEU A 89 -12.76 -16.08 -11.93
CA LEU A 89 -13.51 -17.27 -11.57
C LEU A 89 -13.16 -18.50 -12.42
N LYS A 90 -12.34 -18.36 -13.47
CA LYS A 90 -11.87 -19.50 -14.26
C LYS A 90 -11.19 -20.51 -13.32
N PRO A 91 -11.68 -21.76 -13.23
CA PRO A 91 -11.13 -22.74 -12.31
C PRO A 91 -9.66 -23.01 -12.68
N ARG A 92 -8.75 -22.64 -11.77
CA ARG A 92 -7.33 -22.98 -11.89
C ARG A 92 -7.08 -24.24 -11.08
N SER A 93 -6.41 -25.21 -11.67
CA SER A 93 -5.86 -26.33 -10.93
C SER A 93 -4.85 -25.79 -9.92
N ALA A 94 -5.22 -25.77 -8.64
CA ALA A 94 -4.24 -25.51 -7.60
C ALA A 94 -3.21 -26.65 -7.66
N PRO A 95 -1.91 -26.36 -7.82
CA PRO A 95 -0.90 -27.40 -7.69
C PRO A 95 -0.98 -27.93 -6.26
N LYS A 96 -1.36 -29.19 -6.11
CA LYS A 96 -1.28 -29.89 -4.84
C LYS A 96 0.20 -30.23 -4.62
N THR A 97 0.96 -29.31 -4.04
CA THR A 97 2.29 -29.67 -3.53
C THR A 97 2.10 -30.44 -2.23
N SER A 98 2.73 -31.61 -2.14
CA SER A 98 2.78 -32.36 -0.89
C SER A 98 3.69 -31.64 0.12
N VAL A 99 3.43 -31.81 1.43
CA VAL A 99 4.28 -31.28 2.51
C VAL A 99 5.76 -31.66 2.30
N TRP A 100 6.02 -32.83 1.71
CA TRP A 100 7.34 -33.33 1.40
C TRP A 100 8.00 -32.61 0.21
N GLU A 101 7.23 -32.27 -0.83
CA GLU A 101 7.73 -31.44 -1.94
C GLU A 101 8.03 -30.02 -1.46
N ASP A 102 7.19 -29.45 -0.59
CA ASP A 102 7.47 -28.17 0.04
C ASP A 102 8.78 -28.23 0.85
N PHE A 103 9.01 -29.30 1.62
CA PHE A 103 10.28 -29.51 2.32
C PHE A 103 11.46 -29.61 1.34
N LYS A 104 11.33 -30.38 0.26
CA LYS A 104 12.38 -30.54 -0.76
C LYS A 104 12.71 -29.24 -1.49
N ASN A 105 11.71 -28.40 -1.72
CA ASN A 105 11.86 -27.14 -2.44
C ASN A 105 12.22 -25.96 -1.53
N ALA A 106 12.17 -26.13 -0.21
CA ALA A 106 12.54 -25.07 0.73
C ALA A 106 14.03 -24.70 0.63
N ASP A 107 14.31 -23.41 0.45
CA ASP A 107 15.67 -22.83 0.39
C ASP A 107 16.49 -23.13 1.66
N SER A 108 15.81 -23.23 2.80
CA SER A 108 16.42 -23.61 4.09
C SER A 108 15.60 -24.69 4.77
N LYS A 109 16.16 -25.90 4.83
CA LYS A 109 15.56 -27.06 5.53
C LYS A 109 15.35 -26.79 7.00
N LEU A 110 16.32 -26.11 7.64
CA LEU A 110 16.22 -25.73 9.05
C LEU A 110 15.09 -24.73 9.30
N LYS A 111 14.98 -23.69 8.46
CA LYS A 111 13.88 -22.73 8.55
C LYS A 111 12.53 -23.42 8.38
N TRP A 112 12.43 -24.32 7.41
CA TRP A 112 11.23 -25.12 7.19
C TRP A 112 10.88 -25.97 8.41
N LEU A 113 11.85 -26.69 8.99
CA LEU A 113 11.62 -27.51 10.19
C LEU A 113 11.18 -26.67 11.39
N LEU A 114 11.87 -25.56 11.66
CA LEU A 114 11.51 -24.64 12.74
C LEU A 114 10.10 -24.09 12.54
N ARG A 115 9.75 -23.65 11.32
CA ARG A 115 8.40 -23.20 10.99
C ARG A 115 7.37 -24.32 11.19
N PHE A 116 7.63 -25.51 10.64
CA PHE A 116 6.69 -26.63 10.69
C PHE A 116 6.37 -27.03 12.13
N PHE A 117 7.39 -27.20 12.97
CA PHE A 117 7.21 -27.66 14.35
C PHE A 117 6.81 -26.56 15.33
N LEU A 118 7.27 -25.32 15.14
CA LEU A 118 6.99 -24.24 16.09
C LEU A 118 5.80 -23.36 15.70
N LEU A 119 5.51 -23.22 14.40
CA LEU A 119 4.57 -22.20 13.90
C LEU A 119 3.39 -22.78 13.13
N ASP A 120 3.52 -23.96 12.51
CA ASP A 120 2.47 -24.56 11.68
C ASP A 120 1.82 -25.80 12.33
N THR A 121 1.89 -25.90 13.66
CA THR A 121 1.15 -26.92 14.43
C THR A 121 -0.24 -26.41 14.81
N GLN A 122 -1.23 -27.30 14.92
CA GLN A 122 -2.56 -26.93 15.41
C GLN A 122 -2.51 -26.27 16.79
N LEU A 123 -1.61 -26.72 17.66
CA LEU A 123 -1.47 -26.19 19.01
C LEU A 123 -0.91 -24.77 19.01
N ILE A 124 0.26 -24.55 18.40
CA ILE A 124 0.95 -23.26 18.48
C ILE A 124 0.47 -22.33 17.38
N GLY A 125 0.51 -22.78 16.12
CA GLY A 125 0.05 -22.01 14.97
C GLY A 125 -1.44 -21.68 15.04
N GLY A 126 -2.26 -22.66 15.42
CA GLY A 126 -3.69 -22.44 15.63
C GLY A 126 -3.97 -21.45 16.75
N ALA A 127 -3.40 -21.64 17.95
CA ALA A 127 -3.64 -20.72 19.07
C ALA A 127 -3.13 -19.30 18.79
N ILE A 128 -1.91 -19.16 18.27
CA ILE A 128 -1.35 -17.85 17.89
C ILE A 128 -2.19 -17.23 16.77
N GLY A 129 -2.58 -18.02 15.76
CA GLY A 129 -3.45 -17.57 14.68
C GLY A 129 -4.79 -17.06 15.18
N HIS A 130 -5.41 -17.73 16.16
CA HIS A 130 -6.64 -17.28 16.82
C HIS A 130 -6.44 -15.96 17.58
N VAL A 131 -5.34 -15.81 18.32
CA VAL A 131 -5.03 -14.56 19.04
C VAL A 131 -4.82 -13.41 18.08
N ILE A 132 -4.04 -13.62 17.00
CA ILE A 132 -3.79 -12.60 15.97
C ILE A 132 -5.08 -12.24 15.26
N ALA A 133 -5.87 -13.23 14.82
CA ALA A 133 -7.13 -12.98 14.14
C ALA A 133 -8.13 -12.25 15.04
N TYR A 134 -8.22 -12.63 16.32
CA TYR A 134 -9.06 -11.93 17.29
C TYR A 134 -8.63 -10.47 17.46
N SER A 135 -7.33 -10.23 17.69
CA SER A 135 -6.75 -8.89 17.84
C SER A 135 -6.94 -8.03 16.58
N ALA A 136 -6.74 -8.61 15.40
CA ALA A 136 -6.95 -7.91 14.14
C ALA A 136 -8.43 -7.57 13.94
N ASN A 137 -9.32 -8.54 14.15
CA ASN A 137 -10.75 -8.38 13.90
C ASN A 137 -11.46 -7.49 14.93
N SER A 138 -10.93 -7.37 16.15
CA SER A 138 -11.50 -6.48 17.15
C SER A 138 -11.35 -5.00 16.79
N GLU A 139 -10.33 -4.66 16.00
CA GLU A 139 -10.04 -3.26 15.61
C GLU A 139 -10.37 -2.98 14.15
N ASN A 140 -10.26 -3.99 13.31
CA ASN A 140 -10.40 -3.84 11.89
C ASN A 140 -11.83 -4.12 11.44
N LYS A 141 -12.57 -3.04 11.19
CA LYS A 141 -13.93 -3.11 10.63
C LYS A 141 -13.92 -3.51 9.15
N HIS A 142 -12.81 -3.30 8.44
CA HIS A 142 -12.80 -3.35 6.97
C HIS A 142 -12.54 -4.73 6.38
N TYR A 143 -11.89 -5.63 7.11
CA TYR A 143 -11.67 -7.00 6.68
C TYR A 143 -11.48 -7.92 7.87
N LYS A 144 -11.97 -9.16 7.73
CA LYS A 144 -11.85 -10.20 8.75
C LYS A 144 -10.73 -11.15 8.41
N THR A 145 -9.76 -11.26 9.31
CA THR A 145 -8.73 -12.30 9.29
C THR A 145 -9.33 -13.59 9.82
N ILE A 146 -9.19 -14.68 9.06
CA ILE A 146 -9.62 -16.01 9.46
C ILE A 146 -8.41 -16.71 10.11
N PRO A 147 -8.54 -17.25 11.34
CA PRO A 147 -7.46 -17.99 11.96
C PRO A 147 -7.17 -19.28 11.19
N SER A 148 -5.89 -19.63 11.10
CA SER A 148 -5.42 -20.87 10.48
C SER A 148 -4.37 -21.53 11.36
N SER A 149 -4.29 -22.86 11.30
CA SER A 149 -3.19 -23.62 11.92
C SER A 149 -1.83 -23.33 11.29
N VAL A 150 -1.81 -22.76 10.09
CA VAL A 150 -0.60 -22.29 9.40
C VAL A 150 -0.51 -20.78 9.60
N LEU A 151 0.49 -20.31 10.34
CA LEU A 151 0.58 -18.91 10.73
C LEU A 151 0.62 -17.96 9.53
N GLY A 152 1.31 -18.35 8.45
CA GLY A 152 1.36 -17.57 7.21
C GLY A 152 -0.01 -17.39 6.53
N LYS A 153 -0.92 -18.36 6.66
CA LYS A 153 -2.29 -18.24 6.14
C LYS A 153 -3.16 -17.29 6.96
N THR A 154 -2.76 -17.00 8.20
CA THR A 154 -3.39 -15.97 9.04
C THR A 154 -2.76 -14.60 8.76
N LEU A 155 -1.42 -14.52 8.73
CA LEU A 155 -0.67 -13.27 8.58
C LEU A 155 -0.75 -12.68 7.16
N GLY A 156 -0.73 -13.50 6.12
CA GLY A 156 -0.76 -13.01 4.73
C GLY A 156 -1.99 -12.16 4.42
N PRO A 157 -3.21 -12.68 4.64
CA PRO A 157 -4.44 -11.89 4.48
C PRO A 157 -4.52 -10.67 5.40
N LEU A 158 -3.86 -10.70 6.57
CA LEU A 158 -3.79 -9.55 7.46
C LEU A 158 -2.87 -8.46 6.91
N ILE A 159 -1.69 -8.83 6.40
CA ILE A 159 -0.68 -7.88 5.93
C ILE A 159 -1.02 -7.36 4.53
N PHE A 160 -1.50 -8.23 3.65
CA PHE A 160 -1.85 -7.92 2.26
C PHE A 160 -3.20 -8.53 1.87
N PRO A 161 -4.32 -7.95 2.34
CA PRO A 161 -5.63 -8.48 2.03
C PRO A 161 -5.98 -8.39 0.52
N ALA A 162 -5.49 -7.38 -0.20
CA ALA A 162 -5.86 -7.06 -1.59
C ALA A 162 -5.81 -8.22 -2.59
N GLY A 163 -4.82 -9.10 -2.49
CA GLY A 163 -4.62 -10.24 -3.39
C GLY A 163 -4.67 -11.59 -2.67
N SER A 164 -5.12 -11.60 -1.41
CA SER A 164 -5.06 -12.80 -0.56
C SER A 164 -6.26 -13.74 -0.73
N LYS A 165 -7.42 -13.21 -1.16
CA LYS A 165 -8.62 -13.97 -1.46
C LYS A 165 -9.05 -13.65 -2.88
N LYS A 166 -9.49 -14.66 -3.64
CA LYS A 166 -10.17 -14.48 -4.92
C LYS A 166 -11.67 -14.61 -4.75
N PRO A 167 -12.48 -13.97 -5.60
CA PRO A 167 -13.90 -14.28 -5.69
C PRO A 167 -14.09 -15.78 -5.87
N SER A 168 -15.04 -16.35 -5.14
CA SER A 168 -15.32 -17.78 -5.18
C SER A 168 -16.82 -18.02 -5.13
N PHE A 169 -17.28 -19.03 -5.85
CA PHE A 169 -18.65 -19.51 -5.74
C PHE A 169 -18.85 -20.27 -4.44
N ASP A 170 -19.94 -19.98 -3.73
CA ASP A 170 -20.36 -20.81 -2.62
C ASP A 170 -21.09 -22.05 -3.16
N ARG A 171 -20.33 -23.08 -3.51
CA ARG A 171 -20.88 -24.33 -4.05
C ARG A 171 -21.66 -25.13 -3.02
N GLU A 172 -21.41 -24.91 -1.73
CA GLU A 172 -21.94 -25.78 -0.66
C GLU A 172 -23.19 -25.20 0.00
N LYS A 173 -23.28 -23.87 0.16
CA LYS A 173 -24.40 -23.23 0.86
C LYS A 173 -25.40 -22.58 -0.09
N ALA A 174 -24.98 -22.07 -1.24
CA ALA A 174 -25.86 -21.34 -2.15
C ALA A 174 -25.34 -21.33 -3.61
N PRO A 175 -25.72 -22.32 -4.44
CA PRO A 175 -25.32 -22.34 -5.85
C PRO A 175 -25.77 -21.05 -6.56
N GLY A 176 -24.94 -20.56 -7.48
CA GLY A 176 -25.19 -19.29 -8.17
C GLY A 176 -24.76 -18.04 -7.40
N ILE A 177 -24.28 -18.14 -6.15
CA ILE A 177 -23.79 -16.98 -5.40
C ILE A 177 -22.26 -16.86 -5.49
N ILE A 178 -21.79 -15.67 -5.89
CA ILE A 178 -20.40 -15.23 -5.83
C ILE A 178 -20.27 -14.30 -4.63
N GLU A 179 -19.46 -14.69 -3.65
CA GLU A 179 -19.11 -13.81 -2.54
C GLU A 179 -17.85 -13.01 -2.87
N ILE A 180 -17.93 -11.69 -2.73
CA ILE A 180 -16.76 -10.81 -2.73
C ILE A 180 -16.67 -10.05 -1.41
N ASP A 181 -15.46 -9.96 -0.86
CA ASP A 181 -15.23 -9.21 0.38
C ASP A 181 -15.22 -7.68 0.13
N THR A 182 -15.18 -6.91 1.21
CA THR A 182 -15.22 -5.43 1.14
C THR A 182 -14.02 -4.84 0.39
N ILE A 183 -12.85 -5.49 0.42
CA ILE A 183 -11.65 -5.01 -0.28
C ILE A 183 -11.78 -5.29 -1.77
N GLN A 184 -12.13 -6.52 -2.13
CA GLN A 184 -12.45 -6.88 -3.52
C GLN A 184 -13.54 -5.96 -4.06
N HIS A 185 -14.63 -5.75 -3.33
CA HIS A 185 -15.68 -4.81 -3.74
C HIS A 185 -15.14 -3.41 -4.01
N LYS A 186 -14.27 -2.86 -3.15
CA LYS A 186 -13.62 -1.56 -3.39
C LYS A 186 -12.77 -1.56 -4.68
N GLN A 187 -12.08 -2.64 -4.99
CA GLN A 187 -11.27 -2.78 -6.21
C GLN A 187 -12.16 -2.90 -7.46
N TYR A 188 -13.17 -3.77 -7.44
CA TYR A 188 -14.13 -3.92 -8.54
C TYR A 188 -14.95 -2.65 -8.79
N LYS A 189 -15.30 -1.93 -7.72
CA LYS A 189 -15.93 -0.60 -7.84
C LYS A 189 -15.00 0.41 -8.49
N ALA A 190 -13.69 0.36 -8.20
CA ALA A 190 -12.72 1.25 -8.82
C ALA A 190 -12.61 1.03 -10.34
N LEU A 191 -12.78 -0.21 -10.83
CA LEU A 191 -12.86 -0.49 -12.26
C LEU A 191 -14.01 0.25 -12.95
N LYS A 192 -15.16 0.42 -12.27
CA LYS A 192 -16.30 1.18 -12.84
C LYS A 192 -15.96 2.67 -13.03
N GLY A 193 -15.12 3.23 -12.16
CA GLY A 193 -14.66 4.62 -12.25
C GLY A 193 -13.39 4.80 -13.07
N TYR A 194 -12.74 3.72 -13.48
CA TYR A 194 -11.49 3.77 -14.20
C TYR A 194 -11.72 4.13 -15.67
N ASN A 195 -11.11 5.24 -16.10
CA ASN A 195 -11.05 5.64 -17.50
C ASN A 195 -9.58 5.80 -17.91
N PRO A 196 -9.07 5.03 -18.90
CA PRO A 196 -7.69 5.15 -19.35
C PRO A 196 -7.38 6.51 -19.99
N ILE A 197 -8.39 7.33 -20.29
CA ILE A 197 -8.22 8.73 -20.69
C ILE A 197 -8.68 9.61 -19.54
N TYR A 198 -7.71 10.20 -18.84
CA TYR A 198 -7.97 11.18 -17.80
C TYR A 198 -8.01 12.59 -18.41
N GLN A 199 -9.05 13.36 -18.10
CA GLN A 199 -9.22 14.73 -18.56
C GLN A 199 -9.52 15.64 -17.36
N SER A 200 -8.76 16.72 -17.25
CA SER A 200 -9.04 17.81 -16.30
C SER A 200 -8.80 19.16 -16.96
N HIS A 201 -9.00 20.24 -16.19
CA HIS A 201 -8.69 21.60 -16.65
C HIS A 201 -7.18 21.79 -16.94
N ASN A 202 -6.33 20.91 -16.39
CA ASN A 202 -4.88 20.97 -16.55
C ASN A 202 -4.36 20.26 -17.80
N GLY A 203 -5.20 19.46 -18.48
CA GLY A 203 -4.82 18.73 -19.68
C GLY A 203 -5.43 17.34 -19.75
N THR A 204 -4.86 16.52 -20.65
CA THR A 204 -5.28 15.14 -20.86
C THR A 204 -4.10 14.18 -20.70
N ILE A 205 -4.29 13.12 -19.92
CA ILE A 205 -3.34 12.02 -19.79
C ILE A 205 -3.98 10.75 -20.33
N ARG A 206 -3.24 10.01 -21.15
CA ARG A 206 -3.69 8.71 -21.68
C ARG A 206 -2.82 7.59 -21.12
N PHE A 207 -3.47 6.64 -20.47
CA PHE A 207 -2.88 5.40 -20.00
C PHE A 207 -3.03 4.31 -21.05
N CYS A 208 -1.94 3.60 -21.30
CA CYS A 208 -1.86 2.46 -22.20
C CYS A 208 -1.59 1.18 -21.39
N GLU A 209 -2.35 0.12 -21.65
CA GLU A 209 -2.10 -1.19 -21.05
C GLU A 209 -0.78 -1.77 -21.59
N LYS A 210 0.13 -2.17 -20.69
CA LYS A 210 1.41 -2.79 -21.02
C LYS A 210 1.75 -3.89 -20.00
N PRO A 211 1.06 -5.04 -20.03
CA PRO A 211 1.25 -6.10 -19.05
C PRO A 211 2.72 -6.53 -18.95
N VAL A 212 3.15 -6.83 -17.72
CA VAL A 212 4.53 -7.30 -17.45
C VAL A 212 4.49 -8.74 -16.98
N SER A 213 5.26 -9.60 -17.66
CA SER A 213 5.40 -11.00 -17.28
C SER A 213 6.43 -11.16 -16.16
N MET A 214 6.15 -12.04 -15.20
CA MET A 214 7.09 -12.44 -14.15
C MET A 214 6.99 -13.95 -13.87
N THR A 215 8.04 -14.52 -13.28
CA THR A 215 7.98 -15.88 -12.74
C THR A 215 7.55 -15.83 -11.29
N LEU A 216 6.39 -16.39 -10.97
CA LEU A 216 5.87 -16.56 -9.63
C LEU A 216 5.85 -18.05 -9.28
N ARG A 217 6.79 -18.49 -8.41
CA ARG A 217 6.90 -19.88 -7.94
C ARG A 217 6.82 -20.91 -9.08
N ASN A 218 7.69 -20.74 -10.09
CA ASN A 218 7.80 -21.54 -11.32
C ASN A 218 6.68 -21.38 -12.35
N ASN A 219 5.70 -20.50 -12.12
CA ASN A 219 4.68 -20.18 -13.12
C ASN A 219 4.94 -18.80 -13.70
N THR A 220 4.93 -18.68 -15.03
CA THR A 220 4.90 -17.38 -15.69
C THR A 220 3.50 -16.80 -15.52
N ILE A 221 3.42 -15.60 -14.95
CA ILE A 221 2.16 -14.86 -14.78
C ILE A 221 2.29 -13.47 -15.41
N ALA A 222 1.17 -12.90 -15.83
CA ALA A 222 1.10 -11.51 -16.27
C ALA A 222 0.55 -10.59 -15.17
N LEU A 223 1.27 -9.50 -14.89
CA LEU A 223 0.81 -8.39 -14.06
C LEU A 223 0.08 -7.37 -14.94
N GLU A 224 -1.08 -6.91 -14.47
CA GLU A 224 -1.79 -5.79 -15.08
C GLU A 224 -1.00 -4.51 -14.79
N THR A 225 -0.46 -3.91 -15.86
CA THR A 225 0.37 -2.71 -15.80
C THR A 225 -0.16 -1.70 -16.82
N ILE A 226 -0.19 -0.43 -16.41
CA ILE A 226 -0.52 0.71 -17.27
C ILE A 226 0.64 1.71 -17.29
N VAL A 227 0.79 2.39 -18.42
CA VAL A 227 1.84 3.38 -18.67
C VAL A 227 1.22 4.66 -19.20
N ALA A 228 1.63 5.79 -18.67
CA ALA A 228 1.28 7.10 -19.22
C ALA A 228 2.49 8.04 -19.15
N SER A 229 2.59 8.93 -20.13
CA SER A 229 3.62 9.96 -20.18
C SER A 229 2.94 11.32 -20.28
N ASN A 230 3.58 12.36 -19.75
CA ASN A 230 3.14 13.72 -20.01
C ASN A 230 3.62 14.20 -21.39
N GLU A 231 3.12 15.36 -21.81
CA GLU A 231 3.40 15.96 -23.12
C GLU A 231 4.88 16.32 -23.37
N GLN A 232 5.69 16.37 -22.31
CA GLN A 232 7.11 16.71 -22.38
C GLN A 232 7.97 15.52 -22.82
N VAL A 233 7.42 14.29 -22.78
CA VAL A 233 8.09 13.10 -23.32
C VAL A 233 7.91 13.08 -24.85
N THR A 234 9.03 13.22 -25.56
CA THR A 234 9.10 13.23 -27.03
C THR A 234 9.92 12.04 -27.52
N ALA A 235 9.89 11.78 -28.83
CA ALA A 235 10.72 10.72 -29.43
C ALA A 235 12.23 10.93 -29.19
N GLU A 236 12.67 12.17 -28.97
CA GLU A 236 14.07 12.52 -28.71
C GLU A 236 14.51 12.15 -27.29
N ASN A 237 13.60 12.23 -26.30
CA ASN A 237 13.91 11.99 -24.89
C ASN A 237 13.23 10.73 -24.31
N GLU A 238 12.52 9.94 -25.12
CA GLU A 238 11.74 8.76 -24.69
C GLU A 238 12.57 7.76 -23.87
N LYS A 239 13.88 7.67 -24.10
CA LYS A 239 14.77 6.76 -23.33
C LYS A 239 15.55 7.47 -22.22
N ASN A 240 15.55 8.81 -22.23
CA ASN A 240 16.34 9.63 -21.33
C ASN A 240 15.50 10.68 -20.60
N HIS A 241 14.50 10.20 -19.87
CA HIS A 241 13.66 11.02 -19.00
C HIS A 241 13.26 10.24 -17.75
N LEU A 242 12.69 10.93 -16.76
CA LEU A 242 12.31 10.34 -15.49
C LEU A 242 11.15 9.34 -15.65
N THR A 243 11.35 8.10 -15.21
CA THR A 243 10.31 7.07 -15.15
C THR A 243 10.00 6.73 -13.69
N ILE A 244 8.74 6.86 -13.28
CA ILE A 244 8.29 6.63 -11.90
C ILE A 244 7.43 5.37 -11.85
N VAL A 245 7.82 4.40 -11.00
CA VAL A 245 7.04 3.18 -10.76
C VAL A 245 6.27 3.31 -9.44
N TYR A 246 4.95 3.23 -9.52
CA TYR A 246 4.04 3.39 -8.38
C TYR A 246 3.65 2.05 -7.75
N PHE A 247 3.87 1.93 -6.44
CA PHE A 247 3.58 0.75 -5.63
C PHE A 247 2.38 1.00 -4.72
N ASN A 248 1.31 0.22 -4.93
CA ASN A 248 0.06 0.35 -4.16
C ASN A 248 0.21 -0.12 -2.71
N GLY A 249 -0.67 0.37 -1.84
CA GLY A 249 -0.81 -0.07 -0.45
C GLY A 249 -1.40 -1.48 -0.31
N ASN A 250 -1.63 -1.93 0.93
CA ASN A 250 -2.01 -3.31 1.24
C ASN A 250 -3.41 -3.76 0.78
N SER A 251 -4.34 -2.82 0.60
CA SER A 251 -5.70 -3.07 0.10
C SER A 251 -5.95 -2.45 -1.28
N GLY A 252 -4.97 -1.75 -1.85
CA GLY A 252 -5.14 -0.85 -2.97
C GLY A 252 -5.03 -1.52 -4.34
N SER A 253 -5.61 -0.91 -5.37
CA SER A 253 -5.33 -1.20 -6.78
C SER A 253 -5.04 0.10 -7.53
N PHE A 254 -4.30 0.05 -8.64
CA PHE A 254 -3.94 1.29 -9.33
C PHE A 254 -5.17 2.05 -9.85
N GLN A 255 -6.27 1.36 -10.13
CA GLN A 255 -7.54 1.94 -10.56
C GLN A 255 -8.13 2.90 -9.52
N GLN A 256 -7.72 2.79 -8.25
CA GLN A 256 -8.12 3.72 -7.20
C GLN A 256 -7.27 5.00 -7.21
N ASP A 257 -6.01 4.90 -7.63
CA ASP A 257 -5.00 5.95 -7.51
C ASP A 257 -4.65 6.62 -8.85
N TYR A 258 -5.13 6.11 -9.99
CA TYR A 258 -4.72 6.57 -11.34
C TYR A 258 -5.01 8.05 -11.59
N GLN A 259 -6.09 8.61 -11.03
CA GLN A 259 -6.42 10.03 -11.18
C GLN A 259 -5.38 10.92 -10.51
N GLN A 260 -4.89 10.53 -9.34
CA GLN A 260 -3.82 11.26 -8.65
C GLN A 260 -2.53 11.22 -9.48
N VAL A 261 -2.16 10.05 -10.01
CA VAL A 261 -0.97 9.91 -10.86
C VAL A 261 -1.10 10.71 -12.17
N ALA A 262 -2.30 10.78 -12.74
CA ALA A 262 -2.57 11.61 -13.91
C ALA A 262 -2.37 13.10 -13.62
N GLU A 263 -2.90 13.58 -12.49
CA GLU A 263 -2.65 14.96 -12.04
C GLU A 263 -1.17 15.20 -11.78
N ASP A 264 -0.45 14.28 -11.13
CA ASP A 264 0.99 14.41 -10.91
C ASP A 264 1.77 14.56 -12.23
N LEU A 265 1.41 13.78 -13.27
CA LEU A 265 1.98 13.90 -14.63
C LEU A 265 1.69 15.26 -15.28
N LEU A 266 0.47 15.79 -15.12
CA LEU A 266 0.12 17.12 -15.63
C LEU A 266 0.93 18.21 -14.93
N HIS A 267 1.16 18.10 -13.62
CA HIS A 267 2.01 19.04 -12.87
C HIS A 267 3.47 18.96 -13.31
N TYR A 268 4.02 17.76 -13.56
CA TYR A 268 5.34 17.62 -14.18
C TYR A 268 5.40 18.26 -15.57
N GLY A 269 4.33 18.14 -16.35
CA GLY A 269 4.24 18.74 -17.69
C GLY A 269 4.32 20.27 -17.64
N LYS A 270 3.57 20.88 -16.72
CA LYS A 270 3.60 22.33 -16.46
C LYS A 270 4.99 22.83 -16.07
N ASP A 271 5.74 22.02 -15.34
CA ASP A 271 7.11 22.34 -14.92
C ASP A 271 8.16 22.11 -16.02
N GLY A 272 7.76 21.62 -17.19
CA GLY A 272 8.67 21.29 -18.29
C GLY A 272 9.53 20.05 -18.01
N ILE A 273 9.05 19.14 -17.14
CA ILE A 273 9.78 17.94 -16.75
C ILE A 273 9.20 16.74 -17.51
N PRO A 274 9.98 16.06 -18.38
CA PRO A 274 9.53 14.85 -19.06
C PRO A 274 9.42 13.68 -18.08
N VAL A 275 8.21 13.14 -17.92
CA VAL A 275 7.94 12.04 -16.98
C VAL A 275 7.03 10.98 -17.61
N THR A 276 7.41 9.72 -17.38
CA THR A 276 6.55 8.54 -17.57
C THR A 276 6.21 7.92 -16.23
N ALA A 277 4.92 7.63 -16.01
CA ALA A 277 4.42 6.88 -14.86
C ALA A 277 4.08 5.44 -15.26
N ILE A 278 4.49 4.50 -14.40
CA ILE A 278 4.13 3.08 -14.46
C ILE A 278 3.30 2.78 -13.22
N GLN A 279 2.07 2.31 -13.42
CA GLN A 279 1.25 1.76 -12.33
C GLN A 279 0.94 0.31 -12.64
N PHE A 280 0.90 -0.53 -11.60
CA PHE A 280 0.63 -1.95 -11.77
C PHE A 280 -0.15 -2.51 -10.58
N ASN A 281 -0.80 -3.64 -10.80
CA ASN A 281 -1.45 -4.42 -9.76
C ASN A 281 -0.56 -5.61 -9.38
N TYR A 282 -0.50 -5.93 -8.08
CA TYR A 282 0.20 -7.11 -7.58
C TYR A 282 -0.55 -8.40 -7.95
N PRO A 283 0.09 -9.58 -7.86
CA PRO A 283 -0.55 -10.85 -8.12
C PRO A 283 -1.85 -11.04 -7.33
N GLY A 284 -2.90 -11.48 -8.01
CA GLY A 284 -4.22 -11.69 -7.41
C GLY A 284 -5.09 -10.44 -7.25
N ILE A 285 -4.60 -9.25 -7.61
CA ILE A 285 -5.42 -8.03 -7.68
C ILE A 285 -5.99 -7.89 -9.10
N LEU A 286 -7.32 -7.86 -9.20
CA LEU A 286 -8.06 -7.59 -10.44
C LEU A 286 -7.56 -8.42 -11.63
N ASN A 287 -7.08 -7.78 -12.72
CA ASN A 287 -6.64 -8.50 -13.93
C ASN A 287 -5.21 -9.04 -13.81
N SER A 288 -4.51 -8.84 -12.70
CA SER A 288 -3.20 -9.46 -12.47
C SER A 288 -3.35 -10.93 -12.13
N GLU A 289 -2.53 -11.76 -12.75
CA GLU A 289 -2.53 -13.20 -12.56
C GLU A 289 -1.82 -13.60 -11.26
N GLY A 290 -1.76 -14.91 -10.98
CA GLY A 290 -1.18 -15.42 -9.73
C GLY A 290 -1.97 -15.09 -8.46
N GLN A 291 -1.29 -15.26 -7.32
CA GLN A 291 -1.75 -14.95 -5.96
C GLN A 291 -0.52 -14.81 -5.05
N VAL A 292 -0.57 -13.87 -4.12
CA VAL A 292 0.50 -13.62 -3.15
C VAL A 292 0.37 -14.58 -1.97
N ASP A 293 1.43 -15.35 -1.72
CA ASP A 293 1.54 -16.26 -0.57
C ASP A 293 2.57 -15.75 0.45
N ILE A 294 3.63 -15.09 -0.03
CA ILE A 294 4.75 -14.58 0.77
C ILE A 294 5.12 -13.16 0.36
N ALA A 295 5.79 -12.42 1.25
CA ALA A 295 6.19 -11.04 0.97
C ALA A 295 7.13 -10.91 -0.25
N GLN A 296 7.95 -11.94 -0.52
CA GLN A 296 8.85 -11.95 -1.67
C GLN A 296 8.09 -11.88 -2.99
N ASP A 297 6.88 -12.44 -3.10
CA ASP A 297 6.06 -12.36 -4.32
C ASP A 297 5.76 -10.90 -4.71
N LEU A 298 5.52 -10.05 -3.71
CA LEU A 298 5.29 -8.61 -3.90
C LEU A 298 6.57 -7.89 -4.35
N ILE A 299 7.71 -8.26 -3.76
CA ILE A 299 9.03 -7.71 -4.12
C ILE A 299 9.38 -8.11 -5.55
N ASP A 300 9.21 -9.38 -5.92
CA ASP A 300 9.46 -9.92 -7.25
C ASP A 300 8.58 -9.24 -8.31
N SER A 301 7.34 -8.91 -7.95
CA SER A 301 6.45 -8.12 -8.81
C SER A 301 7.06 -6.75 -9.15
N GLY A 302 7.60 -6.07 -8.14
CA GLY A 302 8.30 -4.80 -8.31
C GLY A 302 9.61 -4.91 -9.09
N ILE A 303 10.39 -5.95 -8.82
CA ILE A 303 11.62 -6.26 -9.57
C ILE A 303 11.29 -6.46 -11.05
N ALA A 304 10.23 -7.21 -11.36
CA ALA A 304 9.80 -7.45 -12.73
C ALA A 304 9.44 -6.14 -13.48
N GLN A 305 8.77 -5.18 -12.82
CA GLN A 305 8.52 -3.87 -13.42
C GLN A 305 9.82 -3.13 -13.77
N VAL A 306 10.77 -3.08 -12.83
CA VAL A 306 12.06 -2.41 -13.06
C VAL A 306 12.88 -3.13 -14.13
N GLN A 307 12.93 -4.46 -14.11
CA GLN A 307 13.61 -5.26 -15.14
C GLN A 307 13.01 -5.03 -16.52
N ALA A 308 11.67 -4.93 -16.63
CA ALA A 308 11.00 -4.63 -17.89
C ALA A 308 11.41 -3.24 -18.43
N LEU A 309 11.61 -2.24 -17.56
CA LEU A 309 12.11 -0.91 -17.95
C LEU A 309 13.58 -0.95 -18.39
N LEU A 310 14.44 -1.65 -17.63
CA LEU A 310 15.84 -1.83 -17.98
C LEU A 310 15.99 -2.55 -19.34
N ALA A 311 15.17 -3.56 -19.60
CA ALA A 311 15.14 -4.28 -20.87
C ALA A 311 14.67 -3.40 -22.05
N GLN A 312 13.90 -2.34 -21.78
CA GLN A 312 13.50 -1.33 -22.76
C GLN A 312 14.59 -0.27 -22.99
N GLY A 313 15.72 -0.34 -22.26
CA GLY A 313 16.82 0.60 -22.37
C GLY A 313 16.65 1.87 -21.52
N VAL A 314 15.70 1.89 -20.56
CA VAL A 314 15.60 2.99 -19.59
C VAL A 314 16.80 2.90 -18.65
N SER A 315 17.58 3.97 -18.53
CA SER A 315 18.71 4.01 -17.60
C SER A 315 18.23 3.80 -16.16
N HIS A 316 18.96 3.01 -15.37
CA HIS A 316 18.64 2.78 -13.96
C HIS A 316 18.58 4.09 -13.16
N SER A 317 19.40 5.10 -13.51
CA SER A 317 19.42 6.43 -12.88
C SER A 317 18.16 7.25 -13.13
N ASN A 318 17.38 6.87 -14.14
CA ASN A 318 16.15 7.54 -14.53
C ASN A 318 14.91 6.84 -13.94
N ILE A 319 15.08 5.71 -13.25
CA ILE A 319 13.97 4.98 -12.63
C ILE A 319 13.84 5.39 -11.17
N VAL A 320 12.69 5.92 -10.79
CA VAL A 320 12.35 6.28 -9.41
C VAL A 320 11.19 5.42 -8.92
N LEU A 321 11.28 4.94 -7.69
CA LEU A 321 10.22 4.13 -7.08
C LEU A 321 9.41 4.98 -6.10
N HIS A 322 8.09 4.97 -6.24
CA HIS A 322 7.17 5.66 -5.34
C HIS A 322 6.22 4.64 -4.71
N GLY A 323 6.21 4.53 -3.39
CA GLY A 323 5.33 3.58 -2.71
C GLY A 323 4.62 4.16 -1.50
N VAL A 324 3.37 3.75 -1.30
CA VAL A 324 2.54 4.17 -0.16
C VAL A 324 2.30 3.00 0.79
N SER A 325 2.46 3.19 2.10
CA SER A 325 2.20 2.17 3.12
C SER A 325 3.03 0.90 2.85
N LEU A 326 2.39 -0.26 2.70
CA LEU A 326 3.04 -1.50 2.27
C LEU A 326 3.78 -1.33 0.94
N GLY A 327 3.25 -0.57 -0.01
CA GLY A 327 3.92 -0.26 -1.27
C GLY A 327 5.25 0.48 -1.06
N GLY A 328 5.34 1.35 -0.04
CA GLY A 328 6.60 2.00 0.34
C GLY A 328 7.63 0.99 0.89
N SER A 329 7.14 -0.05 1.58
CA SER A 329 7.98 -1.16 2.04
C SER A 329 8.52 -1.96 0.87
N ILE A 330 7.64 -2.37 -0.05
CA ILE A 330 8.03 -3.13 -1.23
C ILE A 330 9.01 -2.33 -2.10
N ALA A 331 8.70 -1.06 -2.40
CA ALA A 331 9.60 -0.18 -3.15
C ALA A 331 10.99 -0.06 -2.50
N SER A 332 11.06 0.00 -1.17
CA SER A 332 12.35 0.03 -0.44
C SER A 332 13.16 -1.25 -0.65
N HIS A 333 12.51 -2.42 -0.59
CA HIS A 333 13.15 -3.70 -0.85
C HIS A 333 13.60 -3.85 -2.31
N VAL A 334 12.79 -3.40 -3.27
CA VAL A 334 13.15 -3.39 -4.70
C VAL A 334 14.35 -2.48 -4.96
N ALA A 335 14.35 -1.25 -4.43
CA ALA A 335 15.49 -0.35 -4.57
C ALA A 335 16.76 -0.95 -3.94
N ALA A 336 16.65 -1.57 -2.76
CA ALA A 336 17.77 -2.22 -2.09
C ALA A 336 18.31 -3.41 -2.89
N HIS A 337 17.45 -4.19 -3.54
CA HIS A 337 17.84 -5.28 -4.43
C HIS A 337 18.74 -4.78 -5.57
N PHE A 338 18.31 -3.77 -6.32
CA PHE A 338 19.12 -3.23 -7.42
C PHE A 338 20.41 -2.55 -6.91
N HIS A 339 20.37 -1.87 -5.77
CA HIS A 339 21.58 -1.30 -5.17
C HIS A 339 22.63 -2.36 -4.78
N GLN A 340 22.24 -3.62 -4.56
CA GLN A 340 23.18 -4.70 -4.27
C GLN A 340 23.80 -5.30 -5.54
N LEU A 341 23.18 -5.09 -6.70
CA LEU A 341 23.70 -5.58 -7.97
C LEU A 341 24.87 -4.70 -8.46
N PRO A 342 25.89 -5.30 -9.09
CA PRO A 342 26.90 -4.53 -9.81
C PRO A 342 26.25 -3.83 -11.02
N LYS A 343 26.75 -2.64 -11.40
CA LYS A 343 26.36 -2.04 -12.69
C LYS A 343 26.85 -2.95 -13.82
N VAL A 344 26.07 -3.02 -14.90
CA VAL A 344 26.41 -3.78 -16.10
C VAL A 344 27.70 -3.24 -16.73
N ASP A 345 27.85 -1.92 -16.80
CA ASP A 345 28.98 -1.28 -17.48
C ASP A 345 30.22 -1.11 -16.59
N ASP A 346 30.03 -1.05 -15.26
CA ASP A 346 31.11 -0.98 -14.29
C ASP A 346 30.80 -1.86 -13.08
N PRO A 347 31.31 -3.11 -13.07
CA PRO A 347 31.06 -4.05 -11.98
C PRO A 347 31.56 -3.60 -10.61
N LYS A 348 32.43 -2.57 -10.54
CA LYS A 348 32.89 -2.00 -9.26
C LYS A 348 31.87 -1.04 -8.65
N GLN A 349 30.92 -0.56 -9.43
CA GLN A 349 29.84 0.30 -8.99
C GLN A 349 28.56 -0.48 -8.77
N LYS A 350 27.71 0.06 -7.90
CA LYS A 350 26.38 -0.49 -7.60
C LYS A 350 25.33 0.07 -8.54
N GLN A 351 24.39 -0.78 -8.97
CA GLN A 351 23.25 -0.42 -9.83
C GLN A 351 22.16 0.31 -9.04
N THR A 352 22.51 1.48 -8.50
CA THR A 352 21.58 2.31 -7.72
C THR A 352 20.56 2.96 -8.64
N LEU A 353 19.27 2.77 -8.33
CA LEU A 353 18.18 3.42 -9.07
C LEU A 353 18.21 4.95 -8.87
N GLY A 354 17.48 5.66 -9.72
CA GLY A 354 17.36 7.12 -9.69
C GLY A 354 16.89 7.66 -8.35
N GLY A 355 16.00 6.94 -7.65
CA GLY A 355 15.52 7.34 -6.34
C GLY A 355 14.42 6.47 -5.75
N LEU A 356 14.09 6.71 -4.49
CA LEU A 356 13.02 6.06 -3.74
C LEU A 356 12.25 7.10 -2.91
N TYR A 357 10.93 7.12 -3.05
CA TYR A 357 10.03 7.85 -2.18
C TYR A 357 9.05 6.89 -1.47
N ALA A 358 9.22 6.73 -0.15
CA ALA A 358 8.37 5.87 0.67
C ALA A 358 7.39 6.71 1.50
N SER A 359 6.12 6.79 1.09
CA SER A 359 5.09 7.53 1.81
C SER A 359 4.36 6.68 2.83
N ARG A 360 4.18 7.19 4.05
CA ARG A 360 3.34 6.58 5.10
C ARG A 360 3.66 5.09 5.32
N THR A 361 4.94 4.74 5.25
CA THR A 361 5.40 3.35 5.37
C THR A 361 5.78 3.02 6.82
N PHE A 362 5.96 1.74 7.10
CA PHE A 362 6.32 1.21 8.42
C PHE A 362 7.76 0.72 8.45
N ALA A 363 8.37 0.65 9.64
CA ALA A 363 9.74 0.19 9.82
C ALA A 363 9.94 -1.31 9.55
N SER A 364 9.01 -2.14 10.03
CA SER A 364 8.95 -3.58 9.70
C SER A 364 7.57 -4.17 9.98
N THR A 365 7.25 -5.31 9.37
CA THR A 365 5.99 -6.03 9.67
C THR A 365 5.92 -6.50 11.12
N ALA A 366 7.06 -6.80 11.76
CA ALA A 366 7.10 -7.15 13.17
C ALA A 366 6.69 -5.97 14.08
N GLN A 367 7.09 -4.74 13.74
CA GLN A 367 6.65 -3.55 14.49
C GLN A 367 5.16 -3.29 14.27
N VAL A 368 4.65 -3.45 13.04
CA VAL A 368 3.21 -3.36 12.78
C VAL A 368 2.45 -4.39 13.62
N GLY A 369 2.91 -5.65 13.64
CA GLY A 369 2.31 -6.71 14.46
C GLY A 369 2.37 -6.40 15.96
N ARG A 370 3.48 -5.84 16.44
CA ARG A 370 3.59 -5.36 17.83
C ARG A 370 2.57 -4.28 18.14
N ASP A 371 2.38 -3.33 17.23
CA ASP A 371 1.42 -2.23 17.44
C ASP A 371 -0.02 -2.75 17.49
N TYR A 372 -0.40 -3.69 16.61
CA TYR A 372 -1.70 -4.38 16.72
C TYR A 372 -1.86 -5.11 18.05
N PHE A 373 -0.83 -5.85 18.47
CA PHE A 373 -0.86 -6.57 19.74
C PHE A 373 -0.97 -5.63 20.95
N ASN A 374 -0.25 -4.50 20.89
CA ASN A 374 -0.31 -3.46 21.92
C ASN A 374 -1.70 -2.85 22.05
N ARG A 375 -2.40 -2.63 20.92
CA ARG A 375 -3.74 -2.07 20.92
C ARG A 375 -4.79 -3.09 21.41
N ALA A 376 -4.68 -4.36 21.03
CA ALA A 376 -5.58 -5.40 21.49
C ALA A 376 -5.50 -5.69 22.99
N LEU A 377 -4.32 -5.52 23.60
CA LEU A 377 -4.14 -5.59 25.06
C LEU A 377 -4.58 -4.31 25.80
N GLY A 378 -5.16 -3.35 25.08
CA GLY A 378 -5.41 -1.98 25.54
C GLY A 378 -4.13 -1.17 25.50
N ASN A 379 -4.16 0.09 25.07
CA ASN A 379 -2.95 0.91 24.86
C ASN A 379 -2.30 1.44 26.16
N ASN A 380 -1.96 0.55 27.11
CA ASN A 380 -1.38 0.86 28.41
C ASN A 380 0.12 0.58 28.51
N ILE A 381 0.76 0.98 29.62
CA ILE A 381 2.18 0.69 29.81
C ILE A 381 2.47 -0.81 29.92
N PHE A 382 1.58 -1.59 30.53
CA PHE A 382 1.76 -3.02 30.64
C PHE A 382 1.72 -3.69 29.27
N SER A 383 0.76 -3.35 28.41
CA SER A 383 0.70 -3.83 27.04
C SER A 383 1.90 -3.38 26.21
N ARG A 384 2.47 -2.20 26.46
CA ARG A 384 3.73 -1.77 25.82
C ARG A 384 4.90 -2.65 26.25
N ILE A 385 4.99 -3.00 27.54
CA ILE A 385 6.01 -3.91 28.04
C ILE A 385 5.79 -5.31 27.45
N PHE A 386 4.59 -5.87 27.59
CA PHE A 386 4.23 -7.19 27.06
C PHE A 386 4.41 -7.29 25.55
N SER A 387 3.93 -6.31 24.76
CA SER A 387 4.13 -6.28 23.31
C SER A 387 5.60 -6.20 22.92
N THR A 388 6.43 -5.51 23.71
CA THR A 388 7.89 -5.49 23.51
C THR A 388 8.51 -6.86 23.80
N LEU A 389 8.09 -7.53 24.88
CA LEU A 389 8.53 -8.88 25.21
C LEU A 389 8.06 -9.92 24.18
N CYS A 390 6.91 -9.67 23.54
CA CYS A 390 6.38 -10.49 22.46
C CYS A 390 7.07 -10.25 21.11
N LEU A 391 7.81 -9.14 20.93
CA LEU A 391 8.41 -8.77 19.65
C LEU A 391 9.32 -9.86 19.05
N PRO A 392 10.18 -10.58 19.80
CA PRO A 392 10.96 -11.69 19.24
C PRO A 392 10.08 -12.81 18.68
N PHE A 393 8.94 -13.10 19.32
CA PHE A 393 7.99 -14.11 18.85
C PHE A 393 7.22 -13.63 17.63
N ILE A 394 6.81 -12.36 17.60
CA ILE A 394 6.19 -11.74 16.42
C ILE A 394 7.17 -11.78 15.24
N LYS A 395 8.43 -11.41 15.46
CA LYS A 395 9.49 -11.45 14.45
C LYS A 395 9.76 -12.88 13.98
N LEU A 396 9.79 -13.86 14.89
CA LEU A 396 9.92 -15.27 14.54
C LEU A 396 8.72 -15.74 13.67
N GLY A 397 7.51 -15.30 14.03
CA GLY A 397 6.28 -15.57 13.30
C GLY A 397 6.25 -14.98 11.89
N THR A 398 6.59 -13.69 11.73
CA THR A 398 6.72 -13.04 10.42
C THR A 398 7.84 -13.68 9.59
N TRP A 399 8.98 -13.99 10.21
CA TRP A 399 10.10 -14.64 9.53
C TRP A 399 9.75 -16.05 9.06
N GLY A 400 9.13 -16.86 9.91
CA GLY A 400 8.73 -18.22 9.59
C GLY A 400 7.61 -18.28 8.54
N SER A 401 6.68 -17.33 8.58
CA SER A 401 5.64 -17.21 7.56
C SER A 401 6.11 -16.58 6.24
N ASN A 402 7.38 -16.16 6.13
CA ASN A 402 7.92 -15.41 4.99
C ASN A 402 7.18 -14.08 4.72
N TRP A 403 6.65 -13.46 5.78
CA TRP A 403 6.04 -12.13 5.77
C TRP A 403 6.88 -11.09 6.53
N ASP A 404 8.15 -11.41 6.77
CA ASP A 404 9.09 -10.48 7.39
C ASP A 404 9.60 -9.46 6.36
N LEU A 405 9.12 -8.23 6.47
CA LEU A 405 9.60 -7.09 5.72
C LEU A 405 10.35 -6.19 6.70
N ASP A 406 11.65 -6.03 6.50
CA ASP A 406 12.49 -5.10 7.26
C ASP A 406 12.76 -3.86 6.41
N THR A 407 11.73 -3.03 6.31
CA THR A 407 11.76 -1.82 5.49
C THR A 407 12.86 -0.87 5.92
N GLY A 408 13.05 -0.71 7.24
CA GLY A 408 14.09 0.15 7.79
C GLY A 408 15.46 -0.27 7.27
N LYS A 409 15.79 -1.56 7.34
CA LYS A 409 17.05 -2.10 6.83
C LYS A 409 17.20 -1.89 5.33
N ALA A 410 16.17 -2.21 4.55
CA ALA A 410 16.20 -2.03 3.09
C ALA A 410 16.38 -0.55 2.71
N PHE A 411 15.56 0.33 3.25
CA PHE A 411 15.61 1.78 3.04
C PHE A 411 16.96 2.36 3.46
N PHE A 412 17.48 1.99 4.64
CA PHE A 412 18.72 2.54 5.15
C PHE A 412 19.99 2.00 4.48
N SER A 413 19.88 0.95 3.67
CA SER A 413 20.98 0.44 2.83
C SER A 413 21.30 1.34 1.64
N LEU A 414 20.35 2.19 1.23
CA LEU A 414 20.48 3.06 0.04
C LEU A 414 21.31 4.32 0.35
N PRO A 415 21.93 4.97 -0.64
CA PRO A 415 22.53 6.29 -0.48
C PRO A 415 21.51 7.32 0.04
N LYS A 416 21.97 8.27 0.86
CA LYS A 416 21.09 9.25 1.52
C LYS A 416 20.37 10.17 0.53
N ASP A 417 21.05 10.53 -0.56
CA ASP A 417 20.58 11.35 -1.66
C ASP A 417 19.60 10.62 -2.60
N LYS A 418 19.46 9.30 -2.46
CA LYS A 418 18.58 8.46 -3.29
C LYS A 418 17.34 7.96 -2.56
N ARG A 419 17.08 8.43 -1.33
CA ARG A 419 15.97 7.95 -0.51
C ARG A 419 15.27 9.09 0.24
N ASN A 420 13.96 9.19 0.08
CA ASN A 420 13.08 10.08 0.84
C ASN A 420 11.87 9.30 1.34
N TYR A 421 11.26 9.80 2.40
CA TYR A 421 10.03 9.23 2.93
C TYR A 421 9.17 10.31 3.57
N SER A 422 7.87 10.05 3.71
CA SER A 422 6.94 10.91 4.42
C SER A 422 6.20 10.14 5.50
N VAL A 423 5.88 10.80 6.60
CA VAL A 423 5.06 10.28 7.70
C VAL A 423 3.91 11.25 7.94
N VAL A 424 2.77 10.73 8.39
CA VAL A 424 1.65 11.57 8.81
C VAL A 424 1.65 11.59 10.33
N ILE A 425 1.90 12.78 10.88
CA ILE A 425 1.88 13.01 12.32
C ILE A 425 0.96 14.19 12.59
N SER A 426 0.16 14.04 13.62
CA SER A 426 -0.73 15.06 14.11
C SER A 426 0.03 16.21 14.71
N PRO A 427 -0.54 17.39 14.57
CA PRO A 427 -0.02 18.54 15.25
C PRO A 427 0.18 18.41 16.75
N LYS A 428 1.23 19.04 17.30
CA LYS A 428 1.37 19.11 18.76
C LYS A 428 0.35 20.00 19.43
N ALA A 429 -0.16 21.05 18.78
CA ALA A 429 -1.28 21.84 19.31
C ALA A 429 -2.50 20.95 19.55
N HIS A 430 -2.97 20.22 18.53
CA HIS A 430 -4.04 19.22 18.68
C HIS A 430 -3.72 18.14 19.72
N ARG A 431 -2.48 17.62 19.73
CA ARG A 431 -2.11 16.61 20.72
C ARG A 431 -2.13 17.15 22.14
N ASN A 432 -1.73 18.41 22.32
CA ASN A 432 -1.76 19.10 23.61
C ASN A 432 -3.18 19.47 24.02
N ASP A 433 -4.02 19.92 23.10
CA ASP A 433 -5.41 20.26 23.36
C ASP A 433 -6.24 19.03 23.68
N TYR A 434 -5.99 17.91 22.98
CA TYR A 434 -6.52 16.61 23.35
C TYR A 434 -6.08 16.23 24.76
N ARG A 435 -4.78 16.30 25.07
CA ARG A 435 -4.26 16.03 26.43
C ARG A 435 -4.89 16.94 27.48
N LYS A 436 -5.05 18.24 27.22
CA LYS A 436 -5.68 19.19 28.15
C LYS A 436 -7.18 18.93 28.35
N LYS A 437 -7.91 18.58 27.29
CA LYS A 437 -9.34 18.22 27.38
C LYS A 437 -9.58 16.90 28.11
N HIS A 438 -8.58 16.03 28.14
CA HIS A 438 -8.61 14.73 28.81
C HIS A 438 -7.66 14.69 30.02
N GLN A 439 -7.21 15.85 30.52
CA GLN A 439 -6.37 15.95 31.72
C GLN A 439 -7.25 15.67 32.93
N GLY A 440 -7.27 14.42 33.38
CA GLY A 440 -7.75 14.09 34.72
C GLY A 440 -6.79 14.59 35.80
N SER A 441 -7.11 14.36 37.08
CA SER A 441 -6.20 14.65 38.19
C SER A 441 -4.85 13.94 38.00
N TRP A 442 -3.79 14.35 38.72
CA TRP A 442 -2.49 13.67 38.65
C TRP A 442 -2.59 12.15 38.91
N PHE A 443 -3.46 11.74 39.84
CA PHE A 443 -3.77 10.33 40.07
C PHE A 443 -4.52 9.70 38.88
N GLN A 444 -5.46 10.43 38.28
CA GLN A 444 -6.16 9.99 37.09
C GLN A 444 -5.20 9.85 35.90
N GLN A 445 -4.21 10.72 35.74
CA GLN A 445 -3.20 10.62 34.68
C GLN A 445 -2.30 9.41 34.90
N ILE A 446 -1.90 9.11 36.14
CA ILE A 446 -1.15 7.89 36.46
C ILE A 446 -2.00 6.65 36.21
N ILE A 447 -3.28 6.68 36.60
CA ILE A 447 -4.22 5.58 36.36
C ILE A 447 -4.50 5.43 34.86
N ASP A 448 -4.73 6.51 34.12
CA ASP A 448 -5.00 6.50 32.68
C ASP A 448 -3.73 6.13 31.89
N PHE A 449 -2.54 6.41 32.40
CA PHE A 449 -1.27 5.92 31.88
C PHE A 449 -1.07 4.41 32.16
N LEU A 450 -1.39 3.95 33.38
CA LEU A 450 -1.33 2.55 33.78
C LEU A 450 -2.42 1.69 33.12
N LEU A 451 -3.59 2.27 32.84
CA LEU A 451 -4.76 1.63 32.21
C LEU A 451 -4.85 1.92 30.71
N GLY A 452 -4.01 2.81 30.16
CA GLY A 452 -3.87 3.03 28.72
C GLY A 452 -4.97 3.81 28.04
N ARG A 453 -5.60 4.72 28.78
CA ARG A 453 -6.65 5.62 28.27
C ARG A 453 -6.09 6.84 27.54
N GLU A 454 -4.77 7.08 27.59
CA GLU A 454 -4.11 8.12 26.80
C GLU A 454 -3.64 7.61 25.43
N ASN A 455 -4.55 7.47 24.47
CA ASN A 455 -4.14 7.62 23.07
C ASN A 455 -4.48 9.03 22.66
N ASN A 456 -3.55 9.72 21.99
CA ASN A 456 -3.97 10.78 21.10
C ASN A 456 -4.59 10.07 19.89
N PRO A 457 -5.93 10.10 19.70
CA PRO A 457 -6.59 9.40 18.58
C PRO A 457 -6.21 10.00 17.22
N VAL A 458 -5.42 11.08 17.22
CA VAL A 458 -5.08 11.86 16.05
C VAL A 458 -3.90 11.21 15.30
N ASP A 459 -2.97 10.54 15.99
CA ASP A 459 -1.81 9.86 15.36
C ASP A 459 -2.16 8.39 15.07
N ASP A 460 -2.08 7.97 13.80
CA ASP A 460 -2.12 6.54 13.47
C ASP A 460 -0.91 5.86 14.09
N ALA A 461 -1.11 5.01 15.11
CA ALA A 461 -0.01 4.37 15.83
C ALA A 461 0.89 3.51 14.91
N VAL A 462 0.37 3.00 13.79
CA VAL A 462 1.16 2.24 12.80
C VAL A 462 2.13 3.17 12.04
N LEU A 463 1.83 4.46 11.97
CA LEU A 463 2.64 5.51 11.31
C LEU A 463 3.41 6.39 12.30
N GLY A 464 3.05 6.35 13.58
CA GLY A 464 3.73 7.08 14.66
C GLY A 464 5.15 6.59 14.92
N ARG A 465 5.47 5.35 14.51
CA ARG A 465 6.80 4.76 14.55
C ARG A 465 7.35 4.56 13.13
N GLY A 466 7.89 5.64 12.56
CA GLY A 466 8.43 5.66 11.20
C GLY A 466 9.64 4.72 11.00
N LEU A 467 10.21 4.71 9.79
CA LEU A 467 11.34 3.84 9.39
C LEU A 467 12.50 3.76 10.40
N HIS A 468 12.73 4.83 11.17
CA HIS A 468 13.80 4.90 12.16
C HIS A 468 13.59 4.07 13.43
N ASP A 469 12.39 3.54 13.67
CA ASP A 469 12.06 2.74 14.85
C ASP A 469 12.27 1.23 14.64
N SER A 470 13.10 0.85 13.66
CA SER A 470 13.60 -0.51 13.52
C SER A 470 14.23 -0.97 14.85
N TRP A 471 13.93 -2.21 15.24
CA TRP A 471 14.50 -2.81 16.45
C TRP A 471 16.02 -2.95 16.35
N GLU A 472 16.57 -3.24 15.16
CA GLU A 472 18.02 -3.24 14.92
C GLU A 472 18.61 -1.89 15.31
N ARG A 473 18.00 -0.77 14.88
CA ARG A 473 18.46 0.58 15.28
C ARG A 473 18.28 0.90 16.76
N SER A 474 17.22 0.40 17.38
CA SER A 474 16.99 0.57 18.82
C SER A 474 18.02 -0.21 19.64
N PHE A 475 18.39 -1.40 19.17
CA PHE A 475 19.44 -2.23 19.74
C PHE A 475 20.82 -1.63 19.48
N ASP A 476 21.10 -1.15 18.27
CA ASP A 476 22.32 -0.40 17.95
C ASP A 476 22.45 0.83 18.85
N LYS A 477 21.35 1.57 19.08
CA LYS A 477 21.33 2.71 20.01
C LYS A 477 21.65 2.26 21.45
N PHE A 478 21.07 1.16 21.89
CA PHE A 478 21.37 0.57 23.20
C PHE A 478 22.86 0.21 23.30
N LEU A 479 23.42 -0.46 22.30
CA LEU A 479 24.83 -0.82 22.24
C LEU A 479 25.75 0.42 22.20
N VAL A 480 25.42 1.45 21.41
CA VAL A 480 26.15 2.74 21.36
C VAL A 480 26.10 3.45 22.72
N GLN A 481 24.94 3.48 23.39
CA GLN A 481 24.78 4.09 24.70
C GLN A 481 25.63 3.39 25.77
N TRP A 482 25.82 2.08 25.63
CA TRP A 482 26.65 1.26 26.50
C TRP A 482 28.11 1.18 26.07
N GLY A 483 28.53 1.96 25.06
CA GLY A 483 29.92 2.07 24.64
C GLY A 483 30.44 0.91 23.78
N PHE A 484 29.56 0.02 23.30
CA PHE A 484 29.95 -1.09 22.41
C PHE A 484 30.28 -0.63 20.98
N TYR A 485 29.96 0.61 20.61
CA TYR A 485 30.33 1.23 19.33
C TYR A 485 31.13 2.53 19.56
N GLY A 486 32.21 2.74 18.79
CA GLY A 486 33.12 3.89 18.94
C GLY A 486 32.48 5.26 18.61
N GLU A 487 33.18 6.35 18.95
CA GLU A 487 32.68 7.75 18.84
C GLU A 487 32.10 8.12 17.47
N LYS A 488 32.61 7.52 16.38
CA LYS A 488 32.12 7.73 15.01
C LYS A 488 30.66 7.31 14.82
N ALA A 489 30.18 6.30 15.54
CA ALA A 489 28.77 5.90 15.52
C ALA A 489 27.88 6.91 16.28
N LYS A 490 28.40 7.50 17.36
CA LYS A 490 27.71 8.48 18.20
C LYS A 490 27.51 9.82 17.49
N SER A 491 28.51 10.29 16.74
CA SER A 491 28.41 11.52 15.93
C SER A 491 27.49 11.36 14.72
N ASN A 492 27.59 10.23 14.01
CA ASN A 492 26.68 9.88 12.91
C ASN A 492 25.22 9.80 13.37
N TYR A 493 24.98 9.27 14.58
CA TYR A 493 23.63 9.19 15.15
C TYR A 493 23.02 10.56 15.42
N SER A 494 23.76 11.50 16.03
CA SER A 494 23.29 12.87 16.28
C SER A 494 22.97 13.61 14.98
N ALA A 495 23.83 13.45 13.96
CA ALA A 495 23.59 13.98 12.63
C ALA A 495 22.31 13.38 12.04
N GLU A 496 22.15 12.06 12.03
CA GLU A 496 20.92 11.40 11.56
C GLU A 496 19.67 11.83 12.34
N ASN A 497 19.75 12.04 13.65
CA ASN A 497 18.68 12.54 14.49
C ASN A 497 18.27 13.97 14.11
N SER A 498 19.23 14.82 13.74
CA SER A 498 18.96 16.21 13.33
C SER A 498 18.22 16.30 11.98
N TYR A 499 18.38 15.30 11.11
CA TYR A 499 17.63 15.17 9.86
C TYR A 499 16.24 14.56 10.02
N ARG A 500 15.87 14.10 11.23
CA ARG A 500 14.49 13.72 11.58
C ARG A 500 13.55 14.93 11.67
N LYS A 501 14.08 16.15 11.61
CA LYS A 501 13.28 17.38 11.63
C LYS A 501 12.42 17.44 10.37
N MET A 502 11.16 17.08 10.52
CA MET A 502 10.11 17.31 9.53
C MET A 502 10.01 18.82 9.27
N MET A 503 9.93 19.20 8.00
CA MET A 503 9.59 20.56 7.62
C MET A 503 8.08 20.73 7.67
N VAL A 504 7.67 21.85 8.27
CA VAL A 504 6.32 22.36 8.25
C VAL A 504 6.14 23.18 6.99
N VAL A 505 5.11 22.84 6.23
CA VAL A 505 4.64 23.62 5.10
C VAL A 505 3.35 24.29 5.54
N ASP A 506 3.25 25.61 5.38
CA ASP A 506 2.01 26.35 5.64
C ASP A 506 1.17 26.36 4.35
N PHE A 507 0.15 25.50 4.28
CA PHE A 507 -0.67 25.28 3.07
C PHE A 507 -1.43 26.54 2.59
N LYS A 508 -1.48 27.62 3.39
CA LYS A 508 -2.10 28.88 2.95
C LYS A 508 -1.13 29.75 2.15
N THR A 509 0.16 29.63 2.46
CA THR A 509 1.22 30.47 1.87
C THR A 509 2.11 29.71 0.89
N ASN A 510 2.08 28.37 0.91
CA ASN A 510 3.02 27.49 0.19
C ASN A 510 4.50 27.76 0.53
N GLU A 511 4.78 28.46 1.63
CA GLU A 511 6.14 28.80 2.07
C GLU A 511 6.64 27.84 3.15
N PHE A 512 7.97 27.66 3.17
CA PHE A 512 8.63 26.95 4.25
C PHE A 512 8.59 27.77 5.54
N ALA A 513 8.32 27.09 6.65
CA ALA A 513 8.43 27.68 7.97
C ALA A 513 9.63 27.07 8.73
N PRO A 514 10.88 27.41 8.36
CA PRO A 514 12.09 26.74 8.84
C PRO A 514 12.35 26.91 10.35
N ASP A 515 11.74 27.92 10.97
CA ASP A 515 11.83 28.20 12.42
C ASP A 515 10.77 27.43 13.24
N LEU A 516 9.87 26.71 12.56
CA LEU A 516 8.86 25.87 13.19
C LEU A 516 9.36 24.42 13.20
N ASP A 517 9.70 23.93 14.38
CA ASP A 517 9.87 22.50 14.62
C ASP A 517 8.55 21.81 14.22
N GLY A 518 8.56 20.90 13.24
CA GLY A 518 7.35 20.17 12.80
C GLY A 518 6.70 19.34 13.89
N HIS A 519 7.37 19.18 15.02
CA HIS A 519 6.73 18.72 16.21
C HIS A 519 5.84 19.75 16.91
N ALA A 520 5.77 21.04 16.56
CA ALA A 520 5.24 22.10 17.46
C ALA A 520 3.83 22.60 17.15
N ILE A 521 3.45 22.88 15.90
CA ILE A 521 2.12 23.41 15.58
C ILE A 521 1.75 22.95 14.18
N ALA A 522 0.56 22.40 14.08
CA ALA A 522 -0.22 22.18 12.88
C ALA A 522 -1.68 22.27 13.39
N ASP A 523 -2.63 22.70 12.61
CA ASP A 523 -4.04 22.62 13.01
C ASP A 523 -4.78 22.10 11.80
N TYR A 524 -5.60 21.05 11.99
CA TYR A 524 -6.51 20.64 10.94
C TYR A 524 -7.76 19.92 11.40
N CYS A 525 -8.80 20.20 10.60
CA CYS A 525 -10.19 19.85 10.73
C CYS A 525 -10.47 18.34 10.71
N TYR A 526 -11.52 17.94 11.43
CA TYR A 526 -12.12 16.61 11.33
C TYR A 526 -13.56 16.73 10.83
N LYS A 527 -14.03 15.65 10.21
CA LYS A 527 -15.40 15.52 9.70
C LYS A 527 -16.30 15.00 10.83
N GLN A 528 -17.37 15.72 11.16
CA GLN A 528 -18.40 15.26 12.10
C GLN A 528 -19.74 15.21 11.35
N GLY A 529 -20.18 14.00 11.00
CA GLY A 529 -21.37 13.79 10.17
C GLY A 529 -21.18 14.21 8.70
N GLU A 530 -22.22 14.73 8.07
CA GLU A 530 -22.20 15.17 6.65
C GLU A 530 -21.73 16.63 6.45
N GLN A 531 -21.48 17.38 7.52
CA GLN A 531 -21.02 18.78 7.45
C GLN A 531 -19.54 18.93 7.80
N LEU A 532 -18.84 19.78 7.04
CA LEU A 532 -17.52 20.31 7.39
C LEU A 532 -17.71 21.44 8.41
N PHE A 533 -17.40 21.18 9.68
CA PHE A 533 -17.48 22.20 10.73
C PHE A 533 -16.25 23.11 10.73
N ASN A 534 -16.48 24.42 10.70
CA ASN A 534 -15.49 25.47 10.97
C ASN A 534 -16.00 26.31 12.16
N PRO A 535 -15.43 26.16 13.37
CA PRO A 535 -15.74 27.05 14.47
C PRO A 535 -14.59 28.06 14.60
N THR A 536 -14.69 29.15 13.84
CA THR A 536 -14.20 30.47 14.24
C THR A 536 -12.89 30.51 15.04
N LYS A 537 -11.76 30.24 14.36
CA LYS A 537 -10.50 30.98 14.55
C LYS A 537 -9.49 30.59 13.46
N VAL A 538 -8.87 31.64 12.92
CA VAL A 538 -7.75 31.68 11.97
C VAL A 538 -6.71 30.62 12.32
N ASN A 539 -6.63 29.50 11.59
CA ASN A 539 -5.60 28.52 11.88
C ASN A 539 -5.06 27.82 10.65
N LYS A 540 -3.73 27.73 10.69
CA LYS A 540 -2.82 27.27 9.65
C LYS A 540 -2.96 25.78 9.48
N SER A 541 -3.45 25.46 8.32
CA SER A 541 -3.21 24.22 7.66
C SER A 541 -1.71 23.90 7.57
N ILE A 542 -1.22 22.76 8.12
CA ILE A 542 0.20 22.35 8.02
C ILE A 542 0.41 20.87 7.66
N GLY A 543 1.30 20.59 6.70
CA GLY A 543 1.75 19.27 6.27
C GLY A 543 3.18 18.98 6.75
N LEU A 544 3.49 17.71 7.05
CA LEU A 544 4.82 17.31 7.53
C LEU A 544 5.54 16.48 6.47
N VAL A 545 6.68 16.98 6.01
CA VAL A 545 7.52 16.29 5.03
C VAL A 545 8.97 16.27 5.49
N HIS A 546 9.72 15.20 5.23
CA HIS A 546 11.16 15.23 5.45
C HIS A 546 11.82 16.28 4.55
N ARG A 547 12.91 16.87 5.04
CA ARG A 547 13.75 17.77 4.24
C ARG A 547 14.16 17.08 2.93
N ALA A 548 13.54 17.45 1.81
CA ALA A 548 14.16 17.29 0.50
C ALA A 548 15.20 18.41 0.37
N PRO A 549 16.45 18.11 -0.04
CA PRO A 549 17.43 19.16 -0.33
C PRO A 549 16.88 20.10 -1.41
N ALA A 550 17.18 21.40 -1.30
CA ALA A 550 16.81 22.37 -2.33
C ALA A 550 17.40 21.91 -3.68
N VAL A 551 16.59 21.94 -4.73
CA VAL A 551 17.00 21.51 -6.07
C VAL A 551 17.48 22.74 -6.82
N THR A 552 18.68 22.69 -7.36
CA THR A 552 19.14 23.69 -8.32
C THR A 552 18.74 23.21 -9.70
N LEU A 553 17.82 23.92 -10.34
CA LEU A 553 17.43 23.68 -11.72
C LEU A 553 18.22 24.61 -12.62
N PHE A 554 18.78 24.04 -13.69
CA PHE A 554 19.39 24.82 -14.75
C PHE A 554 18.31 25.13 -15.78
N LYS A 555 17.79 26.36 -15.76
CA LYS A 555 16.81 26.83 -16.75
C LYS A 555 17.39 28.06 -17.43
N GLU A 556 17.51 28.01 -18.75
CA GLU A 556 17.93 29.16 -19.58
C GLU A 556 19.30 29.76 -19.20
N GLY A 557 20.26 28.94 -18.80
CA GLY A 557 21.60 29.43 -18.41
C GLY A 557 21.68 29.93 -16.96
N ILE A 558 20.59 29.86 -16.19
CA ILE A 558 20.52 30.36 -14.82
C ILE A 558 20.29 29.19 -13.85
N ASN A 559 21.12 29.11 -12.82
CA ASN A 559 20.92 28.23 -11.67
C ASN A 559 19.77 28.79 -10.82
N GLN A 560 18.55 28.30 -11.03
CA GLN A 560 17.42 28.59 -10.15
C GLN A 560 17.39 27.61 -9.00
N ARG A 561 17.52 28.13 -7.78
CA ARG A 561 17.34 27.34 -6.56
C ARG A 561 15.84 27.23 -6.27
N CYS A 562 15.25 26.09 -6.60
CA CYS A 562 13.83 25.83 -6.41
C CYS A 562 13.58 25.14 -5.08
N PHE A 563 12.70 25.72 -4.26
CA PHE A 563 12.24 25.13 -3.01
C PHE A 563 11.12 24.09 -3.30
N PRO A 564 10.98 23.01 -2.53
CA PRO A 564 10.13 21.86 -2.87
C PRO A 564 8.62 22.06 -3.16
N ILE A 565 8.01 23.25 -3.02
CA ILE A 565 6.55 23.43 -3.10
C ILE A 565 6.22 24.82 -3.67
N GLN A 566 5.29 24.91 -4.63
CA GLN A 566 4.69 26.20 -5.01
C GLN A 566 3.16 26.18 -5.06
N GLU A 567 2.46 25.08 -5.38
CA GLU A 567 0.98 25.03 -5.34
C GLU A 567 0.42 23.60 -5.11
N GLY A 568 -0.49 23.43 -4.14
CA GLY A 568 -1.74 22.64 -4.27
C GLY A 568 -1.72 21.14 -4.62
N LEU A 569 -1.03 20.30 -3.83
CA LEU A 569 -1.33 18.89 -3.46
C LEU A 569 -0.07 18.36 -2.77
N GLU A 570 0.22 18.87 -1.58
CA GLU A 570 1.60 19.00 -1.07
C GLU A 570 2.37 17.69 -0.84
N ALA A 571 1.70 16.60 -0.48
CA ALA A 571 2.38 15.31 -0.37
C ALA A 571 2.78 14.76 -1.75
N GLY A 572 1.95 15.01 -2.77
CA GLY A 572 2.22 14.73 -4.18
C GLY A 572 3.32 15.65 -4.70
N GLU A 573 3.22 16.96 -4.46
CA GLU A 573 4.21 17.96 -4.89
C GLU A 573 5.60 17.73 -4.29
N VAL A 574 5.70 17.43 -2.99
CA VAL A 574 7.02 17.13 -2.39
C VAL A 574 7.54 15.78 -2.84
N ALA A 575 6.68 14.78 -3.03
CA ALA A 575 7.09 13.55 -3.68
C ALA A 575 7.64 13.88 -5.08
N ARG A 576 6.92 14.69 -5.84
CA ARG A 576 7.22 15.09 -7.22
C ARG A 576 8.59 15.72 -7.35
N ARG A 577 8.87 16.74 -6.54
CA ARG A 577 10.17 17.45 -6.54
C ARG A 577 11.28 16.64 -5.91
N SER A 578 10.98 15.84 -4.88
CA SER A 578 11.95 14.88 -4.32
C SER A 578 12.43 13.91 -5.39
N MET A 579 11.51 13.27 -6.10
CA MET A 579 11.81 12.29 -7.15
C MET A 579 12.65 12.91 -8.26
N PHE A 580 12.33 14.14 -8.68
CA PHE A 580 13.11 14.87 -9.67
C PHE A 580 14.53 15.23 -9.19
N SER A 581 14.69 15.64 -7.93
CA SER A 581 16.00 15.95 -7.35
C SER A 581 16.95 14.75 -7.37
N MET A 582 16.41 13.55 -7.11
CA MET A 582 17.23 12.34 -7.01
C MET A 582 17.75 11.90 -8.38
N SER A 583 16.97 12.07 -9.45
CA SER A 583 17.41 11.71 -10.80
C SER A 583 18.54 12.63 -11.31
N MET A 584 18.47 13.93 -10.99
CA MET A 584 19.47 14.92 -11.39
C MET A 584 20.83 14.73 -10.71
N ALA A 585 20.88 14.20 -9.49
CA ALA A 585 22.14 13.94 -8.78
C ALA A 585 22.96 12.77 -9.36
N SER A 586 22.53 12.13 -10.45
CA SER A 586 23.23 10.99 -11.09
C SER A 586 23.87 11.32 -12.44
N SER A 587 23.69 12.53 -12.95
CA SER A 587 24.25 12.97 -14.24
C SER A 587 25.62 13.66 -14.15
N ASP A 588 26.18 13.76 -12.94
CA ASP A 588 27.58 14.12 -12.66
C ASP A 588 28.38 12.85 -12.32
#